data_AF-A0AAD3XWX2-F1
#
_entry.id   AF-A0AAD3XWX2-F1
#
_cell.length_a   1.000
_cell.length_b   1.000
_cell.length_c   1.000
_cell.angle_alpha   90.00
_cell.angle_beta   90.00
_cell.angle_gamma   90.00
#
_symmetry.space_group_name_H-M   'P 1'
#
loop_
_entity.id
_entity.type
_entity.pdbx_description
1 polymer ?
#
loop_
_entity_poly.entity_id
_entity_poly.type
_entity_poly.pdbx_seq_one_letter_code
_entity_poly.pdbx_strand_id
1 'polypeptide(L)'
;MRWKSLGYPFGFSGGCEIQLNCSSGGQISLAGFAVYNVTSDSIMILFPAKCNRPIQDITKLFDKHYAPTGQNELLLQNCTSPLNRCAVSASLLVSLVESMDCKPGKLSCLAPTGIDVLTCEYISRTGCKFLLSSIFVGSSVELNSSVSLDFQMLQLGWWSTGECRCSENANCTIVLLADGSSGYRCLCNDGFIDDGFADGQGSRKGQILSS
;
A
#
# COMPACT_ATOMS: atom_id res chain seq x y z
N MET A 1 -13.99 11.15 -11.63
CA MET A 1 -13.10 11.35 -10.46
C MET A 1 -12.04 12.36 -10.86
N ARG A 2 -11.96 13.49 -10.14
CA ARG A 2 -11.01 14.56 -10.40
C ARG A 2 -9.85 14.34 -9.42
N TRP A 3 -8.74 13.78 -9.90
CA TRP A 3 -7.58 13.55 -9.05
C TRP A 3 -7.08 14.89 -8.51
N LYS A 4 -6.95 14.99 -7.18
CA LYS A 4 -6.19 16.07 -6.53
C LYS A 4 -4.75 15.97 -7.05
N SER A 5 -4.08 17.10 -7.27
CA SER A 5 -2.71 17.13 -7.81
C SER A 5 -1.83 16.12 -7.07
N LEU A 6 -1.21 15.19 -7.81
CA LEU A 6 -0.16 14.33 -7.25
C LEU A 6 1.03 15.23 -6.94
N GLY A 7 1.39 15.31 -5.66
CA GLY A 7 2.56 16.04 -5.20
C GLY A 7 3.83 15.21 -5.30
N TYR A 8 4.99 15.83 -5.07
CA TYR A 8 6.25 15.09 -4.91
C TYR A 8 6.08 14.00 -3.81
N PRO A 9 6.67 12.80 -3.94
CA PRO A 9 7.57 12.32 -5.00
C PRO A 9 6.88 11.66 -6.20
N PHE A 10 5.56 11.76 -6.30
CA PHE A 10 4.77 11.08 -7.32
C PHE A 10 4.77 11.83 -8.65
N GLY A 11 4.78 11.09 -9.75
CA GLY A 11 4.46 11.68 -11.05
C GLY A 11 4.59 10.72 -12.21
N PHE A 12 4.35 11.21 -13.41
CA PHE A 12 4.28 10.40 -14.64
C PHE A 12 5.55 10.47 -15.49
N SER A 13 6.51 11.30 -15.09
CA SER A 13 7.77 11.49 -15.81
C SER A 13 8.87 10.58 -15.25
N GLY A 14 9.86 10.23 -16.08
CA GLY A 14 10.97 9.37 -15.66
C GLY A 14 11.89 9.98 -14.59
N GLY A 15 11.72 11.25 -14.23
CA GLY A 15 12.47 11.91 -13.15
C GLY A 15 11.82 11.80 -11.76
N CYS A 16 10.60 11.26 -11.67
CA CYS A 16 9.91 11.10 -10.40
C CYS A 16 10.44 9.87 -9.65
N GLU A 17 10.66 9.97 -8.34
CA GLU A 17 11.10 8.81 -7.55
C GLU A 17 10.05 7.70 -7.57
N ILE A 18 8.77 8.06 -7.50
CA ILE A 18 7.64 7.14 -7.64
C ILE A 18 6.93 7.42 -8.95
N GLN A 19 7.34 6.67 -9.97
CA GLN A 19 6.77 6.78 -11.30
C GLN A 19 5.43 6.04 -11.40
N LEU A 20 4.39 6.80 -11.74
CA LEU A 20 3.06 6.33 -12.05
C LEU A 20 2.86 6.28 -13.56
N ASN A 21 1.93 5.43 -14.00
CA ASN A 21 1.48 5.38 -15.38
C ASN A 21 0.05 5.88 -15.47
N CYS A 22 -0.29 6.59 -16.54
CA CYS A 22 -1.65 7.05 -16.82
C CYS A 22 -2.12 6.47 -18.15
N SER A 23 -3.29 5.85 -18.18
CA SER A 23 -3.93 5.43 -19.43
C SER A 23 -4.59 6.61 -20.15
N SER A 24 -4.92 6.44 -21.43
CA SER A 24 -5.69 7.42 -22.19
C SER A 24 -7.06 7.75 -21.58
N GLY A 25 -7.62 6.84 -20.78
CA GLY A 25 -8.86 7.04 -20.01
C GLY A 25 -8.67 7.73 -18.65
N GLY A 26 -7.45 8.17 -18.31
CA GLY A 26 -7.16 8.82 -17.03
C GLY A 26 -7.01 7.86 -15.85
N GLN A 27 -6.88 6.55 -16.10
CA GLN A 27 -6.64 5.57 -15.04
C GLN A 27 -5.16 5.59 -14.66
N ILE A 28 -4.90 5.88 -13.38
CA ILE A 28 -3.56 5.86 -12.81
C ILE A 28 -3.22 4.44 -12.39
N SER A 29 -1.98 4.02 -12.64
CA SER A 29 -1.47 2.72 -12.23
C SER A 29 -0.04 2.80 -11.71
N LEU A 30 0.27 1.89 -10.79
CA LEU A 30 1.59 1.69 -10.22
C LEU A 30 1.93 0.21 -10.33
N ALA A 31 3.12 -0.12 -10.83
CA ALA A 31 3.55 -1.50 -11.07
C ALA A 31 2.50 -2.36 -11.82
N GLY A 32 1.70 -1.76 -12.71
CA GLY A 32 0.64 -2.45 -13.46
C GLY A 32 -0.64 -2.76 -12.67
N PHE A 33 -0.82 -2.17 -11.49
CA PHE A 33 -2.08 -2.20 -10.73
C PHE A 33 -2.72 -0.82 -10.72
N ALA A 34 -4.05 -0.77 -10.78
CA ALA A 34 -4.78 0.49 -10.74
C ALA A 34 -4.65 1.13 -9.36
N VAL A 35 -4.27 2.40 -9.31
CA VAL A 35 -4.26 3.19 -8.07
C VAL A 35 -5.71 3.56 -7.75
N TYR A 36 -6.13 3.28 -6.52
CA TYR A 36 -7.42 3.66 -5.97
C TYR A 36 -7.34 5.01 -5.26
N ASN A 37 -6.35 5.19 -4.38
CA ASN A 37 -6.14 6.42 -3.63
C ASN A 37 -4.66 6.59 -3.26
N VAL A 38 -4.22 7.84 -3.07
CA VAL A 38 -2.89 8.17 -2.53
C VAL A 38 -3.09 9.11 -1.35
N THR A 39 -2.58 8.72 -0.18
CA THR A 39 -2.58 9.51 1.05
C THR A 39 -1.17 10.04 1.34
N SER A 40 -1.04 10.83 2.40
CA SER A 40 0.27 11.35 2.86
C SER A 40 1.26 10.27 3.29
N ASP A 41 0.80 9.05 3.51
CA ASP A 41 1.60 7.95 4.06
C ASP A 41 1.46 6.62 3.30
N SER A 42 0.48 6.51 2.39
CA SER A 42 0.22 5.25 1.70
C SER A 42 -0.34 5.41 0.28
N ILE A 43 -0.21 4.36 -0.51
CA ILE A 43 -0.80 4.21 -1.82
C ILE A 43 -1.72 3.00 -1.77
N MET A 44 -3.01 3.22 -2.01
CA MET A 44 -3.99 2.14 -2.13
C MET A 44 -4.09 1.73 -3.58
N ILE A 45 -3.84 0.46 -3.86
CA ILE A 45 -4.01 -0.12 -5.19
C ILE A 45 -5.12 -1.18 -5.18
N LEU A 46 -5.87 -1.24 -6.29
CA LEU A 46 -6.74 -2.36 -6.56
C LEU A 46 -5.88 -3.59 -6.79
N PHE A 47 -6.14 -4.64 -6.02
CA PHE A 47 -5.43 -5.90 -6.07
C PHE A 47 -6.41 -7.06 -6.26
N PRO A 48 -7.00 -7.20 -7.47
CA PRO A 48 -8.03 -8.20 -7.73
C PRO A 48 -7.57 -9.61 -7.43
N ALA A 49 -8.50 -10.45 -6.99
CA ALA A 49 -8.23 -11.86 -6.78
C ALA A 49 -7.80 -12.53 -8.09
N LYS A 50 -6.65 -13.19 -8.09
CA LYS A 50 -6.17 -13.97 -9.24
C LYS A 50 -5.61 -15.29 -8.74
N CYS A 51 -6.27 -16.38 -9.09
CA CYS A 51 -5.77 -17.71 -8.78
C CYS A 51 -4.42 -17.97 -9.45
N ASN A 52 -3.56 -18.69 -8.74
CA ASN A 52 -2.24 -19.10 -9.23
C ASN A 52 -1.33 -17.92 -9.65
N ARG A 53 -1.55 -16.70 -9.15
CA ARG A 53 -0.62 -15.57 -9.33
C ARG A 53 0.69 -15.91 -8.59
N PRO A 54 1.80 -16.17 -9.29
CA PRO A 54 3.08 -16.46 -8.65
C PRO A 54 3.49 -15.33 -7.74
N ILE A 55 4.07 -15.65 -6.58
CA ILE A 55 4.67 -14.65 -5.69
C ILE A 55 5.79 -13.87 -6.41
N GLN A 56 6.40 -14.43 -7.45
CA GLN A 56 7.39 -13.72 -8.26
C GLN A 56 6.78 -12.55 -9.05
N ASP A 57 5.50 -12.63 -9.45
CA ASP A 57 4.82 -11.56 -10.22
C ASP A 57 4.57 -10.30 -9.38
N ILE A 58 4.63 -10.42 -8.05
CA ILE A 58 4.38 -9.30 -7.13
C ILE A 58 5.69 -8.66 -6.65
N THR A 59 6.85 -9.14 -7.09
CA THR A 59 8.17 -8.55 -6.77
C THR A 59 8.25 -7.07 -7.17
N LYS A 60 7.57 -6.68 -8.26
CA LYS A 60 7.41 -5.28 -8.71
C LYS A 60 6.67 -4.36 -7.73
N LEU A 61 6.02 -4.91 -6.71
CA LEU A 61 5.44 -4.15 -5.59
C LEU A 61 6.45 -3.87 -4.48
N PHE A 62 7.66 -4.42 -4.56
CA PHE A 62 8.78 -4.18 -3.64
C PHE A 62 9.83 -3.35 -4.35
N ASP A 63 9.58 -2.06 -4.45
CA ASP A 63 10.48 -1.08 -5.05
C ASP A 63 11.37 -0.43 -3.97
N LYS A 64 12.39 0.30 -4.41
CA LYS A 64 13.24 1.11 -3.53
C LYS A 64 12.51 2.29 -2.86
N HIS A 65 11.33 2.68 -3.35
CA HIS A 65 10.53 3.79 -2.81
C HIS A 65 9.16 3.38 -2.26
N TYR A 66 8.75 2.12 -2.42
CA TYR A 66 7.48 1.64 -1.87
C TYR A 66 7.44 0.12 -1.71
N ALA A 67 6.67 -0.36 -0.73
CA ALA A 67 6.43 -1.76 -0.49
C ALA A 67 5.09 -1.99 0.24
N PRO A 68 4.49 -3.20 0.18
CA PRO A 68 3.28 -3.52 0.93
C PRO A 68 3.47 -3.26 2.43
N THR A 69 2.46 -2.72 3.11
CA THR A 69 2.51 -2.47 4.56
C THR A 69 2.13 -3.71 5.38
N GLY A 70 2.40 -3.66 6.69
CA GLY A 70 1.89 -4.63 7.65
C GLY A 70 0.36 -4.57 7.88
N GLN A 71 -0.33 -3.55 7.39
CA GLN A 71 -1.81 -3.41 7.47
C GLN A 71 -2.54 -4.33 6.47
N ASN A 72 -1.80 -5.05 5.63
CA ASN A 72 -2.36 -5.98 4.66
C ASN A 72 -2.44 -7.39 5.23
N GLU A 73 -3.63 -7.99 5.18
CA GLU A 73 -3.77 -9.44 5.29
C GLU A 73 -3.64 -10.08 3.91
N LEU A 74 -2.68 -10.98 3.76
CA LEU A 74 -2.36 -11.63 2.50
C LEU A 74 -3.05 -12.99 2.39
N LEU A 75 -3.82 -13.18 1.31
CA LEU A 75 -4.45 -14.46 0.99
C LEU A 75 -3.53 -15.29 0.09
N LEU A 76 -2.88 -16.29 0.67
CA LEU A 76 -1.87 -17.12 0.02
C LEU A 76 -2.44 -18.48 -0.36
N GLN A 77 -1.78 -19.16 -1.30
CA GLN A 77 -2.19 -20.49 -1.76
C GLN A 77 -1.02 -21.47 -1.83
N ASN A 78 -1.36 -22.74 -1.61
CA ASN A 78 -0.47 -23.89 -1.77
C ASN A 78 0.83 -23.76 -0.97
N CYS A 79 0.70 -23.37 0.29
CA CYS A 79 1.78 -23.30 1.25
C CYS A 79 2.21 -24.71 1.71
N THR A 80 3.50 -24.86 2.03
CA THR A 80 4.05 -26.11 2.61
C THR A 80 3.35 -26.49 3.92
N SER A 81 2.97 -25.49 4.71
CA SER A 81 2.12 -25.61 5.90
C SER A 81 1.02 -24.53 5.88
N PRO A 82 -0.21 -24.83 6.32
CA PRO A 82 -1.27 -23.82 6.42
C PRO A 82 -0.88 -22.67 7.36
N LEU A 83 -1.14 -21.43 6.93
CA LEU A 83 -1.04 -20.23 7.78
C LEU A 83 -2.45 -19.73 8.08
N ASN A 84 -2.78 -19.54 9.36
CA ASN A 84 -4.07 -18.99 9.80
C ASN A 84 -3.81 -17.89 10.82
N ARG A 85 -3.29 -16.73 10.37
CA ARG A 85 -2.86 -15.63 11.25
C ARG A 85 -3.59 -14.31 10.99
N CYS A 86 -4.68 -14.35 10.25
CA CYS A 86 -5.49 -13.17 9.97
C CYS A 86 -6.50 -12.89 11.09
N ALA A 87 -6.82 -11.62 11.29
CA ALA A 87 -7.92 -11.19 12.14
C ALA A 87 -9.28 -11.48 11.50
N VAL A 88 -9.34 -11.51 10.16
CA VAL A 88 -10.55 -11.88 9.43
C VAL A 88 -10.98 -13.31 9.75
N SER A 89 -12.27 -13.48 10.07
CA SER A 89 -12.83 -14.78 10.42
C SER A 89 -12.81 -15.75 9.23
N ALA A 90 -12.68 -17.04 9.52
CA ALA A 90 -12.71 -18.08 8.50
C ALA A 90 -14.01 -18.06 7.66
N SER A 91 -15.16 -17.73 8.28
CA SER A 91 -16.44 -17.61 7.56
C SER A 91 -16.43 -16.47 6.55
N LEU A 92 -15.88 -15.31 6.90
CA LEU A 92 -15.77 -14.19 5.97
C LEU A 92 -14.81 -14.52 4.82
N LEU A 93 -13.69 -15.19 5.11
CA LEU A 93 -12.78 -15.68 4.05
C LEU A 93 -13.47 -16.63 3.07
N VAL A 94 -14.31 -17.55 3.56
CA VAL A 94 -15.08 -18.46 2.71
C VAL A 94 -16.03 -17.68 1.80
N SER A 95 -16.81 -16.73 2.34
CA SER A 95 -17.73 -15.92 1.54
C SER A 95 -17.02 -15.07 0.49
N LEU A 96 -15.88 -14.45 0.84
CA LEU A 96 -15.07 -13.69 -0.12
C LEU A 96 -14.56 -14.59 -1.25
N VAL A 97 -14.13 -15.80 -0.92
CA VAL A 97 -13.63 -16.78 -1.90
C VAL A 97 -14.73 -17.29 -2.82
N GLU A 98 -15.93 -17.55 -2.30
CA GLU A 98 -17.08 -17.99 -3.08
C GLU A 98 -17.56 -16.94 -4.08
N SER A 99 -17.29 -15.65 -3.82
CA SER A 99 -17.62 -14.56 -4.73
C SER A 99 -16.65 -14.38 -5.90
N MET A 100 -15.56 -15.16 -5.96
CA MET A 100 -14.51 -15.01 -6.98
C MET A 100 -14.77 -15.86 -8.23
N ASP A 101 -14.34 -15.35 -9.39
CA ASP A 101 -14.40 -16.04 -10.68
C ASP A 101 -13.39 -17.20 -10.83
N CYS A 102 -12.67 -17.57 -9.77
CA CYS A 102 -11.68 -18.64 -9.83
C CYS A 102 -11.69 -19.48 -8.55
N LYS A 103 -11.43 -20.79 -8.71
CA LYS A 103 -11.37 -21.73 -7.58
C LYS A 103 -9.96 -21.74 -6.99
N PRO A 104 -9.75 -21.19 -5.79
CA PRO A 104 -8.43 -21.19 -5.19
C PRO A 104 -8.01 -22.60 -4.75
N GLY A 105 -6.69 -22.82 -4.68
CA GLY A 105 -6.11 -24.02 -4.06
C GLY A 105 -6.24 -24.02 -2.55
N LYS A 106 -5.34 -24.72 -1.85
CA LYS A 106 -5.32 -24.70 -0.38
C LYS A 106 -4.98 -23.30 0.10
N LEU A 107 -5.94 -22.64 0.75
CA LEU A 107 -5.81 -21.27 1.22
C LEU A 107 -5.02 -21.18 2.52
N SER A 108 -4.37 -20.04 2.68
CA SER A 108 -3.68 -19.62 3.90
C SER A 108 -3.82 -18.12 4.02
N CYS A 109 -3.86 -17.61 5.24
CA CYS A 109 -4.01 -16.20 5.52
C CYS A 109 -2.90 -15.73 6.47
N LEU A 110 -2.22 -14.66 6.07
CA LEU A 110 -1.09 -14.09 6.79
C LEU A 110 -1.32 -12.61 7.05
N ALA A 111 -1.48 -12.22 8.32
CA ALA A 111 -1.30 -10.84 8.76
C ALA A 111 0.15 -10.65 9.21
N PRO A 112 0.97 -9.85 8.51
CA PRO A 112 2.26 -9.43 9.02
C PRO A 112 2.07 -8.55 10.25
N THR A 113 2.91 -8.70 11.26
CA THR A 113 2.82 -7.90 12.50
C THR A 113 4.17 -7.26 12.83
N GLY A 114 4.13 -6.05 13.41
CA GLY A 114 5.30 -5.37 13.95
C GLY A 114 6.28 -4.79 12.91
N ILE A 115 5.83 -4.57 11.67
CA ILE A 115 6.66 -4.02 10.59
C ILE A 115 5.84 -2.99 9.79
N ASP A 116 6.41 -1.82 9.51
CA ASP A 116 5.76 -0.77 8.72
C ASP A 116 5.59 -1.20 7.25
N VAL A 117 6.63 -1.79 6.66
CA VAL A 117 6.65 -2.28 5.27
C VAL A 117 7.31 -3.65 5.14
N LEU A 118 6.74 -4.51 4.30
CA LEU A 118 7.17 -5.88 4.08
C LEU A 118 8.39 -5.94 3.15
N THR A 119 9.20 -6.99 3.29
CA THR A 119 10.21 -7.36 2.28
C THR A 119 9.71 -8.46 1.35
N CYS A 120 10.25 -8.49 0.13
CA CYS A 120 10.02 -9.60 -0.79
C CYS A 120 10.50 -10.94 -0.18
N GLU A 121 11.57 -10.89 0.61
CA GLU A 121 12.09 -12.06 1.34
C GLU A 121 11.08 -12.59 2.38
N TYR A 122 10.38 -11.70 3.09
CA TYR A 122 9.35 -12.09 4.06
C TYR A 122 8.27 -12.96 3.41
N ILE A 123 7.76 -12.54 2.24
CA ILE A 123 6.76 -13.33 1.50
C ILE A 123 7.38 -14.64 0.96
N SER A 124 8.61 -14.57 0.43
CA SER A 124 9.28 -15.74 -0.15
C SER A 124 9.53 -16.85 0.88
N ARG A 125 9.75 -16.49 2.15
CA ARG A 125 9.98 -17.43 3.25
C ARG A 125 8.71 -18.07 3.82
N THR A 126 7.52 -17.66 3.36
CA THR A 126 6.23 -18.26 3.82
C THR A 126 6.04 -19.72 3.37
N GLY A 127 6.79 -20.17 2.36
CA GLY A 127 6.60 -21.48 1.73
C GLY A 127 5.36 -21.59 0.85
N CYS A 128 4.66 -20.48 0.60
CA CYS A 128 3.54 -20.40 -0.32
C CYS A 128 4.00 -20.23 -1.76
N LYS A 129 3.17 -20.69 -2.72
CA LYS A 129 3.49 -20.58 -4.16
C LYS A 129 2.82 -19.40 -4.82
N PHE A 130 1.60 -19.07 -4.37
CA PHE A 130 0.75 -18.08 -5.03
C PHE A 130 0.18 -17.09 -4.03
N LEU A 131 0.00 -15.83 -4.47
CA LEU A 131 -0.73 -14.80 -3.75
C LEU A 131 -2.05 -14.53 -4.47
N LEU A 132 -3.16 -14.93 -3.86
CA LEU A 132 -4.50 -14.78 -4.42
C LEU A 132 -4.93 -13.31 -4.44
N SER A 133 -4.93 -12.67 -3.27
CA SER A 133 -5.45 -11.31 -3.05
C SER A 133 -4.92 -10.74 -1.72
N SER A 134 -5.39 -9.55 -1.35
CA SER A 134 -5.13 -8.86 -0.10
C SER A 134 -6.43 -8.32 0.50
N ILE A 135 -6.45 -8.18 1.82
CA ILE A 135 -7.47 -7.45 2.57
C ILE A 135 -6.75 -6.32 3.32
N PHE A 136 -7.12 -5.08 3.04
CA PHE A 136 -6.62 -3.96 3.83
C PHE A 136 -7.44 -3.85 5.12
N VAL A 137 -6.75 -3.79 6.25
CA VAL A 137 -7.35 -3.62 7.58
C VAL A 137 -7.20 -2.16 7.97
N GLY A 138 -8.27 -1.38 7.86
CA GLY A 138 -8.30 0.03 8.22
C GLY A 138 -8.99 0.27 9.56
N SER A 139 -8.66 1.38 10.22
CA SER A 139 -9.46 1.91 11.32
C SER A 139 -10.41 2.97 10.78
N SER A 140 -11.72 2.78 10.89
CA SER A 140 -12.67 3.85 10.61
C SER A 140 -12.62 4.88 11.74
N VAL A 141 -12.25 6.13 11.42
CA VAL A 141 -12.16 7.21 12.41
C VAL A 141 -13.55 7.76 12.75
N GLU A 142 -14.54 7.55 11.86
CA GLU A 142 -15.87 8.16 11.97
C GLU A 142 -16.87 7.37 12.82
N LEU A 143 -16.60 6.11 13.12
CA LEU A 143 -17.51 5.23 13.86
C LEU A 143 -16.72 4.49 14.91
N ASN A 144 -16.63 5.08 16.10
CA ASN A 144 -16.12 4.48 17.35
C ASN A 144 -15.91 2.96 17.25
N SER A 145 -14.66 2.56 16.97
CA SER A 145 -14.17 1.17 17.09
C SER A 145 -14.62 0.14 16.04
N SER A 146 -15.07 0.51 14.83
CA SER A 146 -15.25 -0.48 13.75
C SER A 146 -14.03 -0.58 12.82
N VAL A 147 -13.47 -1.79 12.71
CA VAL A 147 -12.40 -2.12 11.75
C VAL A 147 -13.04 -2.22 10.36
N SER A 148 -12.55 -1.44 9.39
CA SER A 148 -12.96 -1.57 7.99
C SER A 148 -12.08 -2.60 7.30
N LEU A 149 -12.69 -3.49 6.52
CA LEU A 149 -12.01 -4.55 5.79
C LEU A 149 -12.27 -4.38 4.30
N ASP A 150 -11.24 -3.97 3.55
CA ASP A 150 -11.35 -3.76 2.11
C ASP A 150 -10.72 -4.93 1.35
N PHE A 151 -11.56 -5.84 0.87
CA PHE A 151 -11.11 -6.97 0.04
C PHE A 151 -10.67 -6.53 -1.35
N GLN A 152 -9.63 -7.19 -1.89
CA GLN A 152 -8.99 -6.83 -3.16
C GLN A 152 -8.36 -5.43 -3.14
N MET A 153 -7.96 -4.98 -1.97
CA MET A 153 -7.19 -3.77 -1.76
C MET A 153 -5.84 -4.12 -1.17
N LEU A 154 -4.78 -3.47 -1.67
CA LEU A 154 -3.44 -3.59 -1.12
C LEU A 154 -2.89 -2.19 -0.84
N GLN A 155 -2.48 -1.98 0.41
CA GLN A 155 -1.82 -0.76 0.84
C GLN A 155 -0.31 -0.90 0.66
N LEU A 156 0.29 0.05 -0.07
CA LEU A 156 1.73 0.24 -0.12
C LEU A 156 2.10 1.41 0.79
N GLY A 157 3.14 1.24 1.60
CA GLY A 157 3.85 2.34 2.22
C GLY A 157 4.88 2.86 1.23
N TRP A 158 5.09 4.17 1.18
CA TRP A 158 6.05 4.79 0.27
C TRP A 158 7.07 5.64 1.02
N TRP A 159 8.21 6.00 0.44
CA TRP A 159 9.18 6.89 1.08
C TRP A 159 10.14 7.49 0.05
N SER A 160 10.72 8.63 0.39
CA SER A 160 11.91 9.16 -0.27
C SER A 160 13.17 8.65 0.43
N THR A 161 14.26 8.59 -0.32
CA THR A 161 15.57 8.11 0.16
C THR A 161 16.51 9.28 0.42
N GLY A 162 17.44 9.11 1.37
CA GLY A 162 18.44 10.13 1.70
C GLY A 162 18.05 10.96 2.94
N GLU A 163 18.65 12.13 3.06
CA GLU A 163 18.39 13.04 4.17
C GLU A 163 17.03 13.74 4.02
N CYS A 164 16.39 14.04 5.15
CA CYS A 164 15.11 14.76 5.16
C CYS A 164 15.23 16.11 4.45
N ARG A 165 14.49 16.29 3.35
CA ARG A 165 14.37 17.56 2.62
C ARG A 165 12.95 18.10 2.63
N CYS A 166 12.43 18.35 3.82
CA CYS A 166 11.10 18.92 4.02
C CYS A 166 11.12 20.44 3.89
N SER A 167 10.02 21.01 3.39
CA SER A 167 9.83 22.45 3.33
C SER A 167 9.65 23.06 4.72
N GLU A 168 9.71 24.39 4.79
CA GLU A 168 9.30 25.12 6.00
C GLU A 168 7.84 24.75 6.36
N ASN A 169 7.56 24.52 7.65
CA ASN A 169 6.26 24.07 8.15
C ASN A 169 5.85 22.63 7.75
N ALA A 170 6.82 21.77 7.42
CA ALA A 170 6.64 20.33 7.38
C ALA A 170 7.54 19.62 8.38
N ASN A 171 7.05 18.50 8.93
CA ASN A 171 7.82 17.59 9.75
C ASN A 171 8.32 16.41 8.92
N CYS A 172 9.55 15.97 9.23
CA CYS A 172 10.09 14.75 8.66
C CYS A 172 9.67 13.54 9.49
N THR A 173 9.06 12.56 8.83
CA THR A 173 8.70 11.26 9.42
C THR A 173 9.60 10.18 8.84
N ILE A 174 10.28 9.45 9.71
CA ILE A 174 11.13 8.32 9.31
C ILE A 174 10.28 7.08 9.06
N VAL A 175 10.54 6.39 7.96
CA VAL A 175 9.94 5.11 7.61
C VAL A 175 11.00 4.03 7.78
N LEU A 176 10.80 3.12 8.72
CA LEU A 176 11.74 2.03 8.96
C LEU A 176 11.51 0.92 7.94
N LEU A 177 12.56 0.57 7.22
CA LEU A 177 12.52 -0.49 6.23
C LEU A 177 13.02 -1.79 6.87
N ALA A 178 12.47 -2.90 6.43
CA ALA A 178 12.73 -4.19 7.04
C ALA A 178 14.14 -4.77 6.75
N ASP A 179 14.91 -4.14 5.86
CA ASP A 179 16.34 -4.40 5.67
C ASP A 179 17.24 -3.62 6.65
N GLY A 180 16.65 -2.84 7.55
CA GLY A 180 17.34 -2.01 8.53
C GLY A 180 17.73 -0.62 8.01
N SER A 181 17.48 -0.33 6.73
CA SER A 181 17.60 1.03 6.20
C SER A 181 16.36 1.86 6.56
N SER A 182 16.41 3.16 6.25
CA SER A 182 15.31 4.08 6.52
C SER A 182 15.06 4.98 5.33
N GLY A 183 13.78 5.20 5.04
CA GLY A 183 13.32 6.29 4.18
C GLY A 183 12.73 7.43 5.02
N TYR A 184 12.28 8.47 4.33
CA TYR A 184 11.55 9.56 4.98
C TYR A 184 10.35 10.02 4.16
N ARG A 185 9.43 10.69 4.85
CA ARG A 185 8.30 11.43 4.28
C ARG A 185 8.28 12.82 4.89
N CYS A 186 7.71 13.77 4.17
CA CYS A 186 7.40 15.08 4.71
C CYS A 186 5.89 15.22 4.89
N LEU A 187 5.49 15.69 6.07
CA LEU A 187 4.09 15.95 6.39
C LEU A 187 3.93 17.42 6.77
N CYS A 188 3.07 18.13 6.05
CA CYS A 188 2.70 19.49 6.38
C CYS A 188 2.17 19.57 7.82
N ASN A 189 2.59 20.57 8.58
CA ASN A 189 2.06 20.86 9.90
C ASN A 189 0.58 21.26 9.83
N ASP A 190 -0.13 21.17 10.96
CA ASP A 190 -1.52 21.58 11.04
C ASP A 190 -1.73 23.02 10.52
N GLY A 191 -2.73 23.19 9.64
CA GLY A 191 -3.00 24.45 8.95
C GLY A 191 -2.19 24.67 7.67
N PHE A 192 -1.41 23.68 7.23
CA PHE A 192 -0.69 23.67 5.97
C PHE A 192 -1.12 22.49 5.09
N ILE A 193 -0.99 22.65 3.77
CA ILE A 193 -1.37 21.68 2.74
C ILE A 193 -0.27 21.51 1.69
N ASP A 194 -0.49 20.54 0.79
CA ASP A 194 0.39 20.04 -0.28
C ASP A 194 1.36 18.94 0.17
N ASP A 195 2.51 18.80 -0.50
CA ASP A 195 3.38 17.64 -0.39
C ASP A 195 4.43 17.74 0.72
N GLY A 196 4.71 18.95 1.22
CA GLY A 196 5.65 19.18 2.30
C GLY A 196 7.13 18.97 1.94
N PHE A 197 7.47 18.69 0.69
CA PHE A 197 8.86 18.52 0.25
C PHE A 197 9.43 19.84 -0.26
N ALA A 198 10.68 20.13 0.10
CA ALA A 198 11.37 21.34 -0.39
C ALA A 198 11.60 21.30 -1.92
N ASP A 199 11.72 20.10 -2.48
CA ASP A 199 11.88 19.87 -3.94
C ASP A 199 10.53 19.79 -4.67
N GLY A 200 9.41 19.85 -3.94
CA GLY A 200 8.05 19.80 -4.45
C GLY A 200 7.32 21.14 -4.36
N GLN A 201 6.02 21.09 -4.07
CA GLN A 201 5.23 22.29 -3.77
C GLN A 201 5.49 22.83 -2.35
N GLY A 202 6.02 22.00 -1.46
CA GLY A 202 6.26 22.34 -0.07
C GLY A 202 4.96 22.43 0.73
N SER A 203 5.00 23.13 1.85
CA SER A 203 3.85 23.35 2.73
C SER A 203 3.37 24.79 2.61
N ARG A 204 2.11 24.98 2.20
CA ARG A 204 1.48 26.31 2.17
C ARG A 204 0.30 26.39 3.11
N LYS A 205 0.05 27.57 3.69
CA LYS A 205 -1.14 27.81 4.52
C LYS A 205 -2.40 27.46 3.74
N GLY A 206 -3.24 26.63 4.32
CA GLY A 206 -4.48 26.20 3.71
C GLY A 206 -5.27 25.31 4.66
N GLN A 207 -6.56 25.21 4.41
CA GLN A 207 -7.41 24.25 5.10
C GLN A 207 -7.60 23.03 4.19
N ILE A 208 -7.47 21.84 4.77
CA ILE A 208 -7.95 20.63 4.13
C ILE A 208 -9.47 20.77 4.07
N LEU A 209 -10.02 21.02 2.86
CA LEU A 209 -11.45 20.94 2.64
C LEU A 209 -11.86 19.48 2.86
N SER A 210 -12.45 19.19 4.01
CA SER A 210 -13.19 17.95 4.27
C SER A 210 -14.44 17.99 3.39
N SER A 211 -14.40 17.24 2.28
CA SER A 211 -15.53 17.02 1.37
C SER A 211 -16.32 15.80 1.80
#